data_AF-A0A3M1U2L6-F1
#
_entry.id   AF-A0A3M1U2L6-F1
#
_cell.length_a   1.000
_cell.length_b   1.000
_cell.length_c   1.000
_cell.angle_alpha   90.00
_cell.angle_beta   90.00
_cell.angle_gamma   90.00
#
_symmetry.space_group_name_H-M   'P 1'
#
loop_
_entity.id
_entity.type
_entity.pdbx_description
1 polymer ?
#
loop_
_entity_poly.entity_id
_entity_poly.type
_entity_poly.pdbx_seq_one_letter_code
_entity_poly.pdbx_strand_id
1 'polypeptide(L)'
;MVGTLAFFAIALQQMDKLQELRTYHQPVRGMSAQERMQGYELRLKMERESPLSQVLFRNVGPTIQGGRIVDIAVPEGEPGGLLIAFATGGLWRTTNMGTTWEPLFENESAFGIGDIDVWGPGGKLIWVGTGEANSSRTSYAGTGVFKSEDGGRTWQHMGLEESHHIGRVIIHPKNPNVVYVAAIGHLYSWNEERGVYRTKDGGKTWEHVLKVNERTGAIDLVMHPENPNVLFACMWERDRRAWNFLESGSGSGLYRSEDGGDTWTKLTGGLPQGQYVGRLGVTICKSKPNVMYAVVDN
;
A
#
# COMPACT_ATOMS: atom_id res chain seq x y z
N MET A 1 43.07 57.68 1.95
CA MET A 1 42.85 56.25 2.24
C MET A 1 41.35 56.01 2.25
N VAL A 2 40.78 55.56 1.13
CA VAL A 2 39.40 55.06 1.08
C VAL A 2 39.53 53.60 0.70
N GLY A 3 39.36 52.71 1.68
CA GLY A 3 39.47 51.27 1.49
C GLY A 3 38.20 50.75 0.84
N THR A 4 38.32 50.18 -0.35
CA THR A 4 37.23 49.48 -1.03
C THR A 4 37.05 48.11 -0.38
N LEU A 5 35.96 47.91 0.36
CA LEU A 5 35.53 46.59 0.83
C LEU A 5 34.97 45.81 -0.36
N ALA A 6 35.73 44.82 -0.85
CA ALA A 6 35.25 43.85 -1.81
C ALA A 6 34.36 42.83 -1.09
N PHE A 7 33.05 42.90 -1.33
CA PHE A 7 32.13 41.83 -0.97
C PHE A 7 32.31 40.67 -1.97
N PHE A 8 32.94 39.58 -1.52
CA PHE A 8 32.86 38.30 -2.23
C PHE A 8 31.47 37.73 -2.02
N ALA A 9 30.58 37.91 -3.01
CA ALA A 9 29.37 37.12 -3.12
C ALA A 9 29.79 35.69 -3.51
N ILE A 10 29.86 34.80 -2.51
CA ILE A 10 29.88 33.36 -2.77
C ILE A 10 28.52 33.05 -3.37
N ALA A 11 28.48 32.82 -4.69
CA ALA A 11 27.31 32.25 -5.34
C ALA A 11 27.12 30.84 -4.78
N LEU A 12 26.29 30.70 -3.75
CA LEU A 12 25.76 29.40 -3.35
C LEU A 12 25.00 28.86 -4.56
N GLN A 13 25.58 27.88 -5.25
CA GLN A 13 24.87 27.11 -6.25
C GLN A 13 23.63 26.54 -5.56
N GLN A 14 22.43 26.93 -6.04
CA GLN A 14 21.19 26.33 -5.57
C GLN A 14 21.24 24.85 -5.90
N MET A 15 21.38 24.02 -4.87
CA MET A 15 21.27 22.58 -5.01
C MET A 15 19.84 22.23 -5.36
N ASP A 16 19.66 21.28 -6.27
CA ASP A 16 18.34 20.69 -6.49
C ASP A 16 17.93 19.83 -5.26
N LYS A 17 16.64 19.51 -5.15
CA LYS A 17 16.12 18.75 -3.99
C LYS A 17 16.76 17.37 -3.84
N LEU A 18 17.20 16.73 -4.93
CA LEU A 18 17.86 15.42 -4.88
C LEU A 18 19.30 15.54 -4.36
N GLN A 19 20.01 16.60 -4.75
CA GLN A 19 21.33 16.96 -4.23
C GLN A 19 21.23 17.31 -2.74
N GLU A 20 20.27 18.14 -2.34
CA GLU A 20 20.05 18.51 -0.93
C GLU A 20 19.78 17.28 -0.07
N LEU A 21 18.87 16.40 -0.53
CA LEU A 21 18.54 15.15 0.15
C LEU A 21 19.79 14.28 0.38
N ARG A 22 20.60 14.09 -0.67
CA ARG A 22 21.82 13.25 -0.59
C ARG A 22 22.89 13.84 0.33
N THR A 23 23.01 15.16 0.39
CA THR A 23 24.09 15.82 1.15
C THR A 23 23.73 16.00 2.62
N TYR A 24 22.49 16.35 2.94
CA TYR A 24 22.12 16.80 4.29
C TYR A 24 21.11 15.93 5.03
N HIS A 25 20.46 14.98 4.35
CA HIS A 25 19.34 14.25 4.93
C HIS A 25 19.59 12.74 4.90
N GLN A 26 20.50 12.31 5.80
CA GLN A 26 20.82 10.90 5.98
C GLN A 26 19.55 10.05 6.21
N PRO A 27 19.54 8.79 5.77
CA PRO A 27 18.41 7.90 5.98
C PRO A 27 18.14 7.75 7.48
N VAL A 28 16.88 7.96 7.88
CA VAL A 28 16.45 7.68 9.25
C VAL A 28 15.98 6.23 9.27
N ARG A 29 16.28 5.47 10.32
CA ARG A 29 15.73 4.12 10.47
C ARG A 29 14.27 4.21 10.92
N GLY A 30 13.37 3.53 10.22
CA GLY A 30 11.98 3.39 10.68
C GLY A 30 11.90 2.53 11.94
N MET A 31 10.80 2.65 12.70
CA MET A 31 10.45 1.67 13.73
C MET A 31 10.39 0.28 13.09
N SER A 32 10.90 -0.74 13.76
CA SER A 32 10.88 -2.12 13.26
C SER A 32 9.51 -2.77 13.42
N ALA A 33 9.24 -3.79 12.62
CA ALA A 33 8.09 -4.68 12.72
C ALA A 33 8.00 -5.30 14.11
N GLN A 34 9.15 -5.74 14.66
CA GLN A 34 9.20 -6.30 16.01
C GLN A 34 8.67 -5.32 17.06
N GLU A 35 9.08 -4.05 17.02
CA GLU A 35 8.60 -3.02 17.95
C GLU A 35 7.10 -2.74 17.76
N ARG A 36 6.61 -2.64 16.51
CA ARG A 36 5.18 -2.46 16.23
C ARG A 36 4.34 -3.61 16.78
N MET A 37 4.78 -4.85 16.55
CA MET A 37 4.06 -6.04 17.00
C MET A 37 4.12 -6.20 18.52
N GLN A 38 5.25 -5.87 19.16
CA GLN A 38 5.33 -5.81 20.63
C GLN A 38 4.36 -4.77 21.21
N GLY A 39 4.21 -3.61 20.57
CA GLY A 39 3.22 -2.61 20.95
C GLY A 39 1.78 -3.13 20.87
N TYR A 40 1.46 -3.90 19.82
CA TYR A 40 0.17 -4.57 19.69
C TYR A 40 -0.08 -5.59 20.81
N GLU A 41 0.88 -6.47 21.08
CA GLU A 41 0.75 -7.46 22.17
C GLU A 41 0.61 -6.80 23.55
N LEU A 42 1.34 -5.70 23.77
CA LEU A 42 1.21 -4.89 24.98
C LEU A 42 -0.19 -4.28 25.10
N ARG A 43 -0.75 -3.73 24.01
CA ARG A 43 -2.13 -3.22 23.99
C ARG A 43 -3.12 -4.31 24.36
N LEU A 44 -3.04 -5.48 23.73
CA LEU A 44 -3.95 -6.61 24.03
C LEU A 44 -3.84 -7.07 25.48
N LYS A 45 -2.63 -7.10 26.04
CA LYS A 45 -2.42 -7.39 27.46
C LYS A 45 -3.10 -6.34 28.35
N MET A 46 -2.90 -5.06 28.07
CA MET A 46 -3.51 -3.96 28.83
C MET A 46 -5.03 -3.98 28.76
N GLU A 47 -5.62 -4.34 27.61
CA GLU A 47 -7.07 -4.50 27.47
C GLU A 47 -7.61 -5.63 28.36
N ARG A 48 -6.94 -6.79 28.39
CA ARG A 48 -7.33 -7.93 29.24
C ARG A 48 -7.17 -7.63 30.73
N GLU A 49 -6.10 -6.94 31.12
CA GLU A 49 -5.78 -6.63 32.51
C GLU A 49 -6.51 -5.38 33.04
N SER A 50 -7.18 -4.63 32.16
CA SER A 50 -7.89 -3.42 32.52
C SER A 50 -9.00 -3.72 33.55
N PRO A 51 -9.09 -2.94 34.65
CA PRO A 51 -10.25 -2.97 35.55
C PRO A 51 -11.57 -2.64 34.84
N LEU A 52 -11.51 -2.06 33.63
CA LEU A 52 -12.66 -1.72 32.79
C LEU A 52 -12.86 -2.71 31.64
N SER A 53 -12.20 -3.88 31.63
CA SER A 53 -12.30 -4.87 30.55
C SER A 53 -13.72 -5.41 30.30
N GLN A 54 -14.61 -5.30 31.30
CA GLN A 54 -16.02 -5.68 31.18
C GLN A 54 -16.94 -4.52 30.75
N VAL A 55 -16.40 -3.31 30.58
CA VAL A 55 -17.17 -2.15 30.13
C VAL A 55 -17.24 -2.17 28.62
N LEU A 56 -18.44 -2.43 28.10
CA LEU A 56 -18.69 -2.39 26.66
C LEU A 56 -18.78 -0.93 26.19
N PHE A 57 -17.87 -0.53 25.32
CA PHE A 57 -17.96 0.74 24.62
C PHE A 57 -19.01 0.66 23.52
N ARG A 58 -19.89 1.65 23.47
CA ARG A 58 -20.80 1.84 22.34
C ARG A 58 -20.34 3.06 21.54
N ASN A 59 -20.36 2.95 20.22
CA ASN A 59 -20.21 4.12 19.36
C ASN A 59 -21.39 5.08 19.64
N VAL A 60 -21.09 6.32 20.03
CA VAL A 60 -22.10 7.36 20.28
C VAL A 60 -22.19 8.39 19.14
N GLY A 61 -21.44 8.17 18.06
CA GLY A 61 -21.38 9.05 16.90
C GLY A 61 -19.95 9.33 16.42
N PRO A 62 -19.80 10.13 15.34
CA PRO A 62 -20.86 10.91 14.69
C PRO A 62 -21.90 10.04 13.95
N THR A 63 -23.13 10.53 13.83
CA THR A 63 -24.20 9.86 13.05
C THR A 63 -23.95 9.87 11.54
N ILE A 64 -23.01 10.70 11.07
CA ILE A 64 -22.43 10.68 9.73
C ILE A 64 -20.93 10.42 9.90
N GLN A 65 -20.50 9.20 9.57
CA GLN A 65 -19.10 8.82 9.61
C GLN A 65 -18.47 9.15 8.26
N GLY A 66 -17.57 10.12 8.25
CA GLY A 66 -16.72 10.44 7.10
C GLY A 66 -15.36 9.79 7.25
N GLY A 67 -14.79 9.34 6.14
CA GLY A 67 -13.45 8.75 6.10
C GLY A 67 -13.00 8.60 4.65
N ARG A 68 -11.70 8.49 4.42
CA ARG A 68 -11.19 8.23 3.08
C ARG A 68 -11.30 6.74 2.79
N ILE A 69 -12.29 6.39 1.97
CA ILE A 69 -12.38 5.07 1.34
C ILE A 69 -11.17 4.93 0.41
N VAL A 70 -10.46 3.82 0.54
CA VAL A 70 -9.31 3.49 -0.33
C VAL A 70 -9.66 2.42 -1.33
N ASP A 71 -10.57 1.51 -0.98
CA ASP A 71 -10.97 0.43 -1.87
C ASP A 71 -12.38 -0.09 -1.54
N ILE A 72 -13.04 -0.66 -2.54
CA ILE A 72 -14.38 -1.24 -2.47
C ILE A 72 -14.36 -2.57 -3.24
N ALA A 73 -14.75 -3.65 -2.55
CA ALA A 73 -14.89 -4.97 -3.16
C ALA A 73 -16.35 -5.44 -3.13
N VAL A 74 -16.76 -6.15 -4.18
CA VAL A 74 -18.09 -6.76 -4.32
C VAL A 74 -17.93 -8.27 -4.36
N PRO A 75 -18.40 -9.02 -3.34
CA PRO A 75 -18.35 -10.47 -3.35
C PRO A 75 -19.14 -11.09 -4.51
N GLU A 76 -18.61 -12.16 -5.09
CA GLU A 76 -19.29 -12.88 -6.17
C GLU A 76 -20.63 -13.46 -5.68
N GLY A 77 -21.70 -13.27 -6.47
CA GLY A 77 -23.03 -13.79 -6.14
C GLY A 77 -23.78 -13.03 -5.03
N GLU A 78 -23.22 -11.94 -4.48
CA GLU A 78 -23.88 -11.12 -3.46
C GLU A 78 -24.09 -9.67 -3.95
N PRO A 79 -25.09 -9.39 -4.81
CA PRO A 79 -25.29 -8.05 -5.37
C PRO A 79 -25.64 -6.96 -4.33
N GLY A 80 -26.09 -7.36 -3.13
CA GLY A 80 -26.31 -6.45 -2.00
C GLY A 80 -25.13 -6.36 -1.03
N GLY A 81 -24.05 -7.11 -1.30
CA GLY A 81 -22.86 -7.20 -0.46
C GLY A 81 -21.76 -6.25 -0.92
N LEU A 82 -21.19 -5.47 -0.01
CA LEU A 82 -20.02 -4.64 -0.26
C LEU A 82 -19.04 -4.79 0.89
N LEU A 83 -17.75 -4.76 0.58
CA LEU A 83 -16.69 -4.50 1.53
C LEU A 83 -16.08 -3.13 1.23
N ILE A 84 -15.88 -2.32 2.25
CA ILE A 84 -15.28 -0.99 2.15
C ILE A 84 -14.08 -0.90 3.07
N ALA A 85 -12.93 -0.58 2.48
CA ALA A 85 -11.68 -0.35 3.17
C ALA A 85 -11.43 1.15 3.35
N PHE A 86 -10.98 1.55 4.54
CA PHE A 86 -10.65 2.94 4.85
C PHE A 86 -9.15 3.14 5.08
N ALA A 87 -8.62 4.27 4.63
CA ALA A 87 -7.24 4.70 4.89
C ALA A 87 -6.93 4.72 6.40
N THR A 88 -7.93 5.08 7.19
CA THR A 88 -7.95 5.06 8.65
C THR A 88 -9.38 4.77 9.09
N GLY A 89 -9.66 3.57 9.56
CA GLY A 89 -11.03 3.17 9.94
C GLY A 89 -11.36 1.70 9.73
N GLY A 90 -10.39 0.86 9.36
CA GLY A 90 -10.56 -0.58 9.21
C GLY A 90 -11.34 -0.99 7.96
N LEU A 91 -11.85 -2.22 8.00
CA LEU A 91 -12.63 -2.88 6.95
C LEU A 91 -14.05 -3.07 7.44
N TRP A 92 -15.02 -2.75 6.59
CA TRP A 92 -16.44 -2.88 6.89
C TRP A 92 -17.14 -3.68 5.82
N ARG A 93 -18.16 -4.44 6.22
CA ARG A 93 -19.04 -5.18 5.31
C ARG A 93 -20.49 -4.77 5.48
N THR A 94 -21.21 -4.70 4.38
CA THR A 94 -22.67 -4.70 4.35
C THR A 94 -23.15 -5.90 3.56
N THR A 95 -24.33 -6.40 3.89
CA THR A 95 -25.05 -7.46 3.15
C THR A 95 -26.46 -7.02 2.74
N ASN A 96 -26.81 -5.75 3.01
CA ASN A 96 -28.14 -5.19 2.82
C ASN A 96 -28.09 -3.82 2.13
N MET A 97 -27.26 -3.72 1.08
CA MET A 97 -27.15 -2.53 0.21
C MET A 97 -26.73 -1.26 0.98
N GLY A 98 -25.89 -1.41 2.00
CA GLY A 98 -25.36 -0.28 2.78
C GLY A 98 -26.30 0.25 3.86
N THR A 99 -27.40 -0.46 4.17
CA THR A 99 -28.32 -0.07 5.24
C THR A 99 -27.67 -0.24 6.62
N THR A 100 -26.96 -1.35 6.83
CA THR A 100 -26.15 -1.59 8.04
C THR A 100 -24.76 -2.08 7.67
N TRP A 101 -23.81 -1.82 8.56
CA TRP A 101 -22.40 -2.12 8.38
C TRP A 101 -21.85 -2.85 9.60
N GLU A 102 -21.06 -3.88 9.33
CA GLU A 102 -20.35 -4.68 10.32
C GLU A 102 -18.85 -4.43 10.16
N PRO A 103 -18.13 -4.06 11.24
CA PRO A 103 -16.68 -3.97 11.20
C PRO A 103 -16.08 -5.38 11.16
N LEU A 104 -15.09 -5.59 10.30
CA LEU A 104 -14.43 -6.89 10.14
C LEU A 104 -13.00 -6.93 10.71
N PHE A 105 -12.33 -5.79 10.87
CA PHE A 105 -10.88 -5.72 11.12
C PHE A 105 -10.48 -4.85 12.32
N GLU A 106 -11.39 -4.66 13.28
CA GLU A 106 -11.17 -3.74 14.43
C GLU A 106 -10.18 -4.25 15.48
N ASN A 107 -9.99 -5.57 15.57
CA ASN A 107 -9.21 -6.19 16.62
C ASN A 107 -7.74 -6.45 16.22
N GLU A 108 -7.39 -6.21 14.97
CA GLU A 108 -6.07 -6.54 14.42
C GLU A 108 -5.03 -5.45 14.73
N SER A 109 -3.77 -5.72 14.36
CA SER A 109 -2.63 -4.87 14.72
C SER A 109 -2.52 -3.56 13.91
N ALA A 110 -3.38 -3.36 12.91
CA ALA A 110 -3.44 -2.15 12.11
C ALA A 110 -4.88 -1.73 11.83
N PHE A 111 -5.12 -0.42 11.82
CA PHE A 111 -6.44 0.17 11.53
C PHE A 111 -6.49 0.92 10.18
N GLY A 112 -5.34 1.16 9.57
CA GLY A 112 -5.24 1.75 8.24
C GLY A 112 -5.10 0.67 7.18
N ILE A 113 -5.96 0.70 6.17
CA ILE A 113 -5.93 -0.24 5.05
C ILE A 113 -5.38 0.47 3.82
N GLY A 114 -4.57 -0.27 3.07
CA GLY A 114 -4.06 0.11 1.77
C GLY A 114 -4.96 -0.36 0.63
N ASP A 115 -5.30 -1.66 0.65
CA ASP A 115 -6.10 -2.31 -0.40
C ASP A 115 -6.70 -3.62 0.12
N ILE A 116 -7.76 -4.11 -0.54
CA ILE A 116 -8.35 -5.43 -0.27
C ILE A 116 -8.57 -6.20 -1.57
N ASP A 117 -8.62 -7.52 -1.48
CA ASP A 117 -9.19 -8.33 -2.56
C ASP A 117 -10.01 -9.49 -1.99
N VAL A 118 -11.04 -9.89 -2.71
CA VAL A 118 -12.01 -10.90 -2.28
C VAL A 118 -12.16 -11.97 -3.35
N TRP A 119 -12.34 -13.22 -2.92
CA TRP A 119 -12.45 -14.32 -3.85
C TRP A 119 -13.57 -15.31 -3.48
N GLY A 120 -14.23 -15.78 -4.54
CA GLY A 120 -15.26 -16.80 -4.51
C GLY A 120 -16.64 -16.32 -4.03
N PRO A 121 -17.65 -17.20 -4.09
CA PRO A 121 -19.02 -16.89 -3.70
C PRO A 121 -19.10 -16.37 -2.26
N GLY A 122 -19.73 -15.21 -2.11
CA GLY A 122 -19.92 -14.53 -0.83
C GLY A 122 -18.65 -14.00 -0.16
N GLY A 123 -17.52 -14.01 -0.87
CA GLY A 123 -16.31 -13.29 -0.44
C GLY A 123 -15.78 -13.79 0.89
N LYS A 124 -15.78 -15.12 1.09
CA LYS A 124 -15.26 -15.73 2.32
C LYS A 124 -13.75 -15.59 2.42
N LEU A 125 -13.06 -15.72 1.28
CA LEU A 125 -11.64 -15.44 1.20
C LEU A 125 -11.45 -13.94 1.01
N ILE A 126 -10.83 -13.30 1.99
CA ILE A 126 -10.51 -11.88 1.98
C ILE A 126 -9.02 -11.73 2.26
N TRP A 127 -8.34 -10.95 1.44
CA TRP A 127 -7.00 -10.47 1.71
C TRP A 127 -7.02 -8.97 2.01
N VAL A 128 -6.25 -8.56 3.02
CA VAL A 128 -6.12 -7.16 3.43
C VAL A 128 -4.66 -6.77 3.44
N GLY A 129 -4.32 -5.73 2.67
CA GLY A 129 -3.05 -5.03 2.76
C GLY A 129 -3.16 -3.86 3.73
N THR A 130 -2.33 -3.84 4.77
CA THR A 130 -2.38 -2.78 5.79
C THR A 130 -1.41 -1.64 5.50
N GLY A 131 -1.71 -0.47 6.06
CA GLY A 131 -0.95 0.76 5.87
C GLY A 131 -1.31 1.48 4.58
N GLU A 132 -1.98 2.62 4.71
CA GLU A 132 -2.51 3.35 3.56
C GLU A 132 -1.39 3.95 2.69
N ALA A 133 -1.54 3.88 1.36
CA ALA A 133 -0.44 4.12 0.43
C ALA A 133 -0.37 5.56 -0.15
N ASN A 134 -1.26 6.49 0.23
CA ASN A 134 -1.32 7.82 -0.39
C ASN A 134 -0.22 8.79 0.04
N SER A 135 0.68 8.40 0.95
CA SER A 135 1.78 9.25 1.42
C SER A 135 1.32 10.54 2.11
N SER A 136 0.14 10.57 2.73
CA SER A 136 -0.28 11.74 3.52
C SER A 136 0.63 11.97 4.72
N ARG A 137 0.60 13.19 5.30
CA ARG A 137 1.23 13.45 6.61
C ARG A 137 0.58 12.60 7.71
N THR A 138 -0.66 12.19 7.50
CA THR A 138 -1.48 11.38 8.40
C THR A 138 -1.53 9.90 7.98
N SER A 139 -0.57 9.42 7.17
CA SER A 139 -0.44 7.99 6.89
C SER A 139 0.22 7.26 8.05
N TYR A 140 -0.37 6.15 8.47
CA TYR A 140 0.19 5.28 9.49
C TYR A 140 0.76 4.02 8.83
N ALA A 141 1.87 3.53 9.38
CA ALA A 141 2.41 2.24 8.97
C ALA A 141 1.44 1.12 9.37
N GLY A 142 1.20 0.20 8.45
CA GLY A 142 0.59 -1.08 8.70
C GLY A 142 1.58 -2.09 9.26
N THR A 143 1.10 -3.33 9.34
CA THR A 143 1.79 -4.48 9.90
C THR A 143 1.82 -5.65 8.91
N GLY A 144 1.73 -5.35 7.61
CA GLY A 144 1.81 -6.34 6.54
C GLY A 144 0.45 -6.75 5.99
N VAL A 145 0.30 -8.03 5.66
CA VAL A 145 -0.90 -8.56 4.99
C VAL A 145 -1.62 -9.59 5.85
N PHE A 146 -2.95 -9.62 5.73
CA PHE A 146 -3.83 -10.49 6.49
C PHE A 146 -4.76 -11.26 5.57
N LYS A 147 -5.15 -12.45 6.00
CA LYS A 147 -6.05 -13.33 5.27
C LYS A 147 -7.17 -13.80 6.19
N SER A 148 -8.41 -13.76 5.69
CA SER A 148 -9.56 -14.42 6.30
C SER A 148 -10.11 -15.46 5.32
N GLU A 149 -10.55 -16.60 5.85
CA GLU A 149 -11.21 -17.68 5.07
C GLU A 149 -12.68 -17.86 5.46
N ASP A 150 -13.18 -17.06 6.40
CA ASP A 150 -14.53 -17.16 6.97
C ASP A 150 -15.34 -15.87 6.85
N GLY A 151 -14.97 -15.01 5.89
CA GLY A 151 -15.67 -13.76 5.59
C GLY A 151 -15.37 -12.63 6.57
N GLY A 152 -14.20 -12.66 7.20
CA GLY A 152 -13.69 -11.61 8.10
C GLY A 152 -14.01 -11.83 9.57
N ARG A 153 -14.40 -13.04 9.98
CA ARG A 153 -14.64 -13.35 11.41
C ARG A 153 -13.34 -13.66 12.14
N THR A 154 -12.42 -14.34 11.45
CA THR A 154 -11.06 -14.58 11.92
C THR A 154 -10.04 -14.16 10.89
N TRP A 155 -8.88 -13.71 11.37
CA TRP A 155 -7.77 -13.24 10.54
C TRP A 155 -6.50 -13.98 10.89
N GLN A 156 -5.74 -14.30 9.86
CA GLN A 156 -4.39 -14.82 9.95
C GLN A 156 -3.45 -13.75 9.42
N HIS A 157 -2.41 -13.46 10.18
CA HIS A 157 -1.34 -12.59 9.74
C HIS A 157 -0.40 -13.37 8.81
N MET A 158 -0.18 -12.84 7.61
CA MET A 158 0.49 -13.54 6.52
C MET A 158 1.87 -12.96 6.18
N GLY A 159 2.46 -12.17 7.08
CA GLY A 159 3.79 -11.59 6.93
C GLY A 159 3.83 -10.24 6.20
N LEU A 160 5.01 -9.89 5.67
CA LEU A 160 5.32 -8.59 5.03
C LEU A 160 5.23 -7.39 6.00
N GLU A 161 5.56 -7.60 7.26
CA GLU A 161 5.41 -6.62 8.34
C GLU A 161 6.22 -5.34 8.10
N GLU A 162 7.40 -5.47 7.50
CA GLU A 162 8.30 -4.35 7.17
C GLU A 162 7.93 -3.65 5.87
N SER A 163 6.89 -4.09 5.16
CA SER A 163 6.42 -3.37 3.97
C SER A 163 5.80 -2.01 4.31
N HIS A 164 5.31 -1.82 5.55
CA HIS A 164 4.63 -0.65 6.10
C HIS A 164 3.37 -0.17 5.37
N HIS A 165 3.37 -0.12 4.04
CA HIS A 165 2.29 0.43 3.23
C HIS A 165 2.08 -0.47 2.02
N ILE A 166 0.90 -1.07 1.93
CA ILE A 166 0.50 -1.88 0.80
C ILE A 166 -0.32 -1.00 -0.16
N GLY A 167 0.13 -0.89 -1.41
CA GLY A 167 -0.56 -0.15 -2.46
C GLY A 167 -1.66 -0.96 -3.13
N ARG A 168 -1.46 -2.28 -3.26
CA ARG A 168 -2.42 -3.18 -3.92
C ARG A 168 -2.25 -4.63 -3.50
N VAL A 169 -3.33 -5.39 -3.50
CA VAL A 169 -3.40 -6.84 -3.32
C VAL A 169 -4.25 -7.39 -4.46
N ILE A 170 -3.77 -8.43 -5.14
CA ILE A 170 -4.57 -9.11 -6.17
C ILE A 170 -4.48 -10.63 -6.03
N ILE A 171 -5.63 -11.28 -6.04
CA ILE A 171 -5.79 -12.74 -6.00
C ILE A 171 -5.86 -13.24 -7.44
N HIS A 172 -5.12 -14.29 -7.75
CA HIS A 172 -5.16 -14.90 -9.06
C HIS A 172 -6.55 -15.52 -9.33
N PRO A 173 -7.18 -15.21 -10.48
CA PRO A 173 -8.61 -15.48 -10.69
C PRO A 173 -8.98 -16.96 -10.68
N LYS A 174 -8.04 -17.84 -11.02
CA LYS A 174 -8.26 -19.30 -11.09
C LYS A 174 -7.57 -20.11 -9.99
N ASN A 175 -6.79 -19.46 -9.13
CA ASN A 175 -6.03 -20.15 -8.08
C ASN A 175 -5.85 -19.21 -6.88
N PRO A 176 -6.72 -19.29 -5.87
CA PRO A 176 -6.69 -18.38 -4.73
C PRO A 176 -5.44 -18.50 -3.83
N ASN A 177 -4.59 -19.51 -4.06
CA ASN A 177 -3.30 -19.62 -3.38
C ASN A 177 -2.21 -18.74 -4.01
N VAL A 178 -2.44 -18.22 -5.21
CA VAL A 178 -1.52 -17.28 -5.87
C VAL A 178 -2.03 -15.86 -5.63
N VAL A 179 -1.26 -15.07 -4.89
CA VAL A 179 -1.60 -13.69 -4.54
C VAL A 179 -0.38 -12.81 -4.78
N TYR A 180 -0.61 -11.60 -5.29
CA TYR A 180 0.42 -10.60 -5.47
C TYR A 180 0.13 -9.39 -4.60
N VAL A 181 1.21 -8.79 -4.07
CA VAL A 181 1.15 -7.64 -3.18
C VAL A 181 2.09 -6.58 -3.71
N ALA A 182 1.56 -5.39 -3.99
CA ALA A 182 2.32 -4.20 -4.30
C ALA A 182 2.69 -3.50 -2.98
N ALA A 183 3.94 -3.67 -2.54
CA ALA A 183 4.49 -3.05 -1.36
C ALA A 183 5.17 -1.72 -1.72
N ILE A 184 4.72 -0.64 -1.10
CA ILE A 184 5.35 0.66 -1.27
C ILE A 184 6.60 0.80 -0.43
N GLY A 185 6.61 0.23 0.78
CA GLY A 185 7.64 0.49 1.77
C GLY A 185 7.35 1.70 2.64
N HIS A 186 8.31 1.97 3.52
CA HIS A 186 8.28 3.05 4.49
C HIS A 186 8.01 4.41 3.84
N LEU A 187 7.27 5.28 4.54
CA LEU A 187 6.98 6.63 4.08
C LEU A 187 8.08 7.64 4.44
N TYR A 188 8.61 7.56 5.67
CA TYR A 188 9.55 8.54 6.24
C TYR A 188 11.01 8.04 6.31
N SER A 189 11.26 6.84 5.80
CA SER A 189 12.56 6.18 5.75
C SER A 189 12.67 5.30 4.51
N TRP A 190 13.87 4.84 4.22
CA TRP A 190 14.14 3.87 3.15
C TRP A 190 14.14 2.46 3.75
N ASN A 191 13.80 1.47 2.93
CA ASN A 191 13.77 0.06 3.34
C ASN A 191 13.81 -0.85 2.11
N GLU A 192 14.21 -2.10 2.32
CA GLU A 192 14.40 -3.09 1.27
C GLU A 192 13.08 -3.75 0.83
N GLU A 193 12.05 -3.69 1.67
CA GLU A 193 10.74 -4.35 1.50
C GLU A 193 9.80 -3.51 0.64
N ARG A 194 10.24 -3.27 -0.60
CA ARG A 194 9.56 -2.46 -1.62
C ARG A 194 9.45 -3.20 -2.93
N GLY A 195 8.33 -3.04 -3.62
CA GLY A 195 8.09 -3.60 -4.94
C GLY A 195 6.98 -4.65 -4.92
N VAL A 196 7.05 -5.65 -5.79
CA VAL A 196 5.99 -6.66 -5.89
C VAL A 196 6.43 -7.94 -5.22
N TYR A 197 5.58 -8.44 -4.33
CA TYR A 197 5.69 -9.76 -3.73
C TYR A 197 4.65 -10.70 -4.33
N ARG A 198 5.00 -11.98 -4.43
CA ARG A 198 4.10 -13.04 -4.87
C ARG A 198 4.15 -14.19 -3.88
N THR A 199 3.00 -14.75 -3.54
CA THR A 199 2.90 -16.07 -2.92
C THR A 199 2.25 -17.04 -3.90
N LYS A 200 2.61 -18.32 -3.83
CA LYS A 200 1.99 -19.42 -4.59
C LYS A 200 1.36 -20.48 -3.69
N ASP A 201 1.46 -20.32 -2.38
CA ASP A 201 1.04 -21.30 -1.37
C ASP A 201 0.05 -20.72 -0.35
N GLY A 202 -0.66 -19.66 -0.75
CA GLY A 202 -1.68 -19.00 0.05
C GLY A 202 -1.10 -18.15 1.19
N GLY A 203 0.13 -17.63 1.03
CA GLY A 203 0.81 -16.72 1.95
C GLY A 203 1.75 -17.36 2.96
N LYS A 204 2.04 -18.66 2.84
CA LYS A 204 3.00 -19.32 3.74
C LYS A 204 4.42 -18.88 3.43
N THR A 205 4.70 -18.63 2.14
CA THR A 205 5.97 -18.06 1.67
C THR A 205 5.73 -16.94 0.67
N TRP A 206 6.68 -16.02 0.60
CA TRP A 206 6.67 -14.86 -0.30
C TRP A 206 7.95 -14.77 -1.11
N GLU A 207 7.80 -14.51 -2.40
CA GLU A 207 8.86 -14.27 -3.36
C GLU A 207 8.88 -12.76 -3.70
N HIS A 208 10.06 -12.13 -3.63
CA HIS A 208 10.23 -10.72 -4.02
C HIS A 208 10.46 -10.64 -5.54
N VAL A 209 9.37 -10.56 -6.30
CA VAL A 209 9.37 -10.77 -7.75
C VAL A 209 9.70 -9.51 -8.57
N LEU A 210 9.50 -8.32 -8.00
CA LEU A 210 9.95 -7.06 -8.61
C LEU A 210 10.56 -6.16 -7.55
N LYS A 211 11.83 -5.77 -7.75
CA LYS A 211 12.55 -4.80 -6.92
C LYS A 211 13.31 -3.83 -7.80
N VAL A 212 13.28 -2.54 -7.45
CA VAL A 212 14.03 -1.49 -8.15
C VAL A 212 15.19 -1.00 -7.28
N ASN A 213 14.88 -0.48 -6.09
CA ASN A 213 15.84 -0.05 -5.07
C ASN A 213 15.11 0.19 -3.73
N GLU A 214 15.83 0.61 -2.68
CA GLU A 214 15.32 0.86 -1.32
C GLU A 214 14.40 2.11 -1.18
N ARG A 215 14.17 2.85 -2.27
CA ARG A 215 13.39 4.10 -2.32
C ARG A 215 12.15 4.02 -3.21
N THR A 216 12.04 2.94 -4.00
CA THR A 216 11.02 2.78 -5.05
C THR A 216 10.18 1.55 -4.76
N GLY A 217 8.89 1.75 -4.47
CA GLY A 217 7.93 0.68 -4.21
C GLY A 217 6.85 0.56 -5.27
N ALA A 218 6.07 -0.51 -5.22
CA ALA A 218 4.95 -0.72 -6.12
C ALA A 218 3.68 -0.09 -5.54
N ILE A 219 3.10 0.88 -6.27
CA ILE A 219 1.87 1.59 -5.87
C ILE A 219 0.61 1.00 -6.45
N ASP A 220 0.76 0.35 -7.59
CA ASP A 220 -0.37 -0.20 -8.30
C ASP A 220 0.06 -1.47 -9.06
N LEU A 221 -0.88 -2.38 -9.27
CA LEU A 221 -0.64 -3.69 -9.87
C LEU A 221 -1.94 -4.22 -10.50
N VAL A 222 -1.89 -4.56 -11.78
CA VAL A 222 -3.02 -5.19 -12.47
C VAL A 222 -2.59 -6.46 -13.18
N MET A 223 -3.52 -7.41 -13.23
CA MET A 223 -3.37 -8.67 -13.94
C MET A 223 -4.33 -8.71 -15.11
N HIS A 224 -3.87 -9.20 -16.25
CA HIS A 224 -4.71 -9.33 -17.43
C HIS A 224 -5.82 -10.36 -17.19
N PRO A 225 -7.10 -10.01 -17.39
CA PRO A 225 -8.23 -10.83 -16.95
C PRO A 225 -8.32 -12.19 -17.67
N GLU A 226 -7.86 -12.27 -18.92
CA GLU A 226 -7.89 -13.50 -19.72
C GLU A 226 -6.56 -14.26 -19.71
N ASN A 227 -5.47 -13.61 -19.32
CA ASN A 227 -4.12 -14.19 -19.32
C ASN A 227 -3.37 -13.76 -18.05
N PRO A 228 -3.56 -14.46 -16.93
CA PRO A 228 -2.96 -14.11 -15.64
C PRO A 228 -1.43 -14.07 -15.59
N ASN A 229 -0.73 -14.56 -16.62
CA ASN A 229 0.72 -14.42 -16.73
C ASN A 229 1.15 -13.00 -17.10
N VAL A 230 0.25 -12.20 -17.68
CA VAL A 230 0.53 -10.81 -18.03
C VAL A 230 0.13 -9.91 -16.86
N LEU A 231 1.13 -9.29 -16.23
CA LEU A 231 0.95 -8.33 -15.14
C LEU A 231 1.57 -6.98 -15.49
N PHE A 232 1.02 -5.92 -14.90
CA PHE A 232 1.58 -4.58 -14.98
C PHE A 232 1.69 -3.97 -13.60
N ALA A 233 2.86 -3.46 -13.24
CA ALA A 233 3.14 -2.85 -11.94
C ALA A 233 3.57 -1.39 -12.11
N CYS A 234 2.93 -0.48 -11.39
CA CYS A 234 3.36 0.91 -11.27
C CYS A 234 4.36 1.02 -10.13
N MET A 235 5.60 1.35 -10.44
CA MET A 235 6.64 1.64 -9.47
C MET A 235 6.69 3.15 -9.21
N TRP A 236 6.85 3.53 -7.95
CA TRP A 236 6.86 4.91 -7.48
C TRP A 236 8.00 5.14 -6.50
N GLU A 237 8.95 5.99 -6.89
CA GLU A 237 9.98 6.53 -6.01
C GLU A 237 9.39 7.70 -5.21
N ARG A 238 9.49 7.62 -3.88
CA ARG A 238 9.02 8.68 -2.99
C ARG A 238 9.96 8.86 -1.80
N ASP A 239 10.11 10.09 -1.34
CA ASP A 239 10.74 10.44 -0.06
C ASP A 239 9.90 11.49 0.65
N ARG A 240 9.51 11.23 1.90
CA ARG A 240 8.76 12.19 2.72
C ARG A 240 9.53 12.55 3.96
N ARG A 241 9.63 13.85 4.21
CA ARG A 241 10.15 14.47 5.43
C ARG A 241 9.08 15.41 5.99
N ALA A 242 9.25 15.85 7.23
CA ALA A 242 8.31 16.79 7.85
C ALA A 242 8.19 18.11 7.04
N TRP A 243 9.28 18.52 6.39
CA TRP A 243 9.40 19.77 5.62
C TRP A 243 9.33 19.59 4.10
N ASN A 244 9.39 18.37 3.56
CA ASN A 244 9.44 18.15 2.12
C ASN A 244 8.76 16.85 1.70
N PHE A 245 8.20 16.85 0.49
CA PHE A 245 7.73 15.64 -0.15
C PHE A 245 8.30 15.61 -1.57
N LEU A 246 9.13 14.61 -1.83
CA LEU A 246 9.62 14.27 -3.16
C LEU A 246 8.78 13.09 -3.64
N GLU A 247 7.94 13.35 -4.63
CA GLU A 247 6.95 12.39 -5.15
C GLU A 247 7.29 11.86 -6.54
N SER A 248 8.56 11.97 -6.94
CA SER A 248 9.07 11.52 -8.23
C SER A 248 10.52 11.05 -8.15
N GLY A 249 10.92 10.27 -9.14
CA GLY A 249 12.28 9.78 -9.26
C GLY A 249 12.49 8.82 -10.43
N SER A 250 13.74 8.54 -10.77
CA SER A 250 14.08 7.71 -11.92
C SER A 250 13.74 6.23 -11.71
N GLY A 251 13.53 5.80 -10.47
CA GLY A 251 13.00 4.48 -10.15
C GLY A 251 11.55 4.28 -10.58
N SER A 252 10.77 5.36 -10.65
CA SER A 252 9.35 5.31 -11.02
C SER A 252 9.14 4.86 -12.47
N GLY A 253 7.96 4.28 -12.73
CA GLY A 253 7.51 3.91 -14.07
C GLY A 253 6.61 2.68 -14.10
N LEU A 254 6.09 2.36 -15.28
CA LEU A 254 5.26 1.17 -15.51
C LEU A 254 6.14 -0.01 -15.93
N TYR A 255 5.96 -1.15 -15.30
CA TYR A 255 6.66 -2.39 -15.59
C TYR A 255 5.65 -3.45 -16.05
N ARG A 256 6.09 -4.35 -16.92
CA ARG A 256 5.28 -5.45 -17.46
C ARG A 256 5.99 -6.77 -17.27
N SER A 257 5.23 -7.79 -16.89
CA SER A 257 5.63 -9.19 -16.94
C SER A 257 4.75 -9.95 -17.95
N GLU A 258 5.30 -10.99 -18.58
CA GLU A 258 4.57 -11.92 -19.44
C GLU A 258 4.57 -13.38 -18.92
N ASP A 259 5.21 -13.62 -17.77
CA ASP A 259 5.49 -14.95 -17.22
C ASP A 259 5.03 -15.09 -15.76
N GLY A 260 3.97 -14.37 -15.38
CA GLY A 260 3.42 -14.45 -14.03
C GLY A 260 4.27 -13.74 -12.99
N GLY A 261 5.11 -12.79 -13.41
CA GLY A 261 5.97 -11.99 -12.54
C GLY A 261 7.36 -12.58 -12.33
N ASP A 262 7.75 -13.66 -13.02
CA ASP A 262 9.13 -14.19 -12.90
C ASP A 262 10.16 -13.21 -13.49
N THR A 263 9.79 -12.51 -14.56
CA THR A 263 10.57 -11.43 -15.16
C THR A 263 9.74 -10.18 -15.42
N TRP A 264 10.40 -9.03 -15.37
CA TRP A 264 9.77 -7.71 -15.54
C TRP A 264 10.59 -6.83 -16.46
N THR A 265 9.89 -6.12 -17.35
CA THR A 265 10.47 -5.13 -18.26
C THR A 265 9.86 -3.77 -17.98
N LYS A 266 10.70 -2.74 -17.76
CA LYS A 266 10.25 -1.35 -17.67
C LYS A 266 9.73 -0.90 -19.04
N LEU A 267 8.49 -0.45 -19.11
CA LEU A 267 7.89 0.03 -20.34
C LEU A 267 8.41 1.42 -20.70
N THR A 268 8.68 1.59 -21.99
CA THR A 268 9.09 2.84 -22.63
C THR A 268 8.22 3.06 -23.88
N GLY A 269 8.50 4.09 -24.68
CA GLY A 269 7.75 4.33 -25.93
C GLY A 269 6.49 5.16 -25.72
N GLY A 270 6.67 6.39 -25.25
CA GLY A 270 5.58 7.37 -25.05
C GLY A 270 5.19 7.59 -23.58
N LEU A 271 5.68 6.75 -22.66
CA LEU A 271 5.53 6.99 -21.22
C LEU A 271 6.64 7.92 -20.69
N PRO A 272 6.34 8.81 -19.71
CA PRO A 272 7.34 9.67 -19.07
C PRO A 272 8.55 8.90 -18.54
N GLN A 273 9.73 9.52 -18.63
CA GLN A 273 11.01 8.93 -18.21
C GLN A 273 11.83 9.92 -17.38
N GLY A 274 12.73 9.38 -16.56
CA GLY A 274 13.71 10.17 -15.81
C GLY A 274 13.22 10.62 -14.43
N GLN A 275 13.85 11.67 -13.89
CA GLN A 275 13.73 12.07 -12.49
C GLN A 275 12.39 12.70 -12.10
N TYR A 276 11.56 13.08 -13.07
CA TYR A 276 10.28 13.74 -12.82
C TYR A 276 9.09 12.78 -12.86
N VAL A 277 9.30 11.51 -13.21
CA VAL A 277 8.23 10.51 -13.20
C VAL A 277 7.71 10.32 -11.78
N GLY A 278 6.46 10.74 -11.58
CA GLY A 278 5.75 10.69 -10.31
C GLY A 278 4.97 9.41 -10.10
N ARG A 279 3.88 9.51 -9.34
CA ARG A 279 2.98 8.38 -9.07
C ARG A 279 2.23 7.99 -10.35
N LEU A 280 2.08 6.68 -10.57
CA LEU A 280 1.27 6.13 -11.66
C LEU A 280 0.14 5.28 -11.11
N GLY A 281 -0.95 5.19 -11.87
CA GLY A 281 -2.05 4.24 -11.66
C GLY A 281 -2.45 3.61 -12.99
N VAL A 282 -2.90 2.37 -12.97
CA VAL A 282 -3.18 1.59 -14.19
C VAL A 282 -4.42 0.71 -14.04
N THR A 283 -5.18 0.58 -15.12
CA THR A 283 -6.28 -0.40 -15.21
C THR A 283 -6.41 -0.97 -16.61
N ILE A 284 -6.92 -2.20 -16.70
CA ILE A 284 -7.19 -2.89 -17.97
C ILE A 284 -8.69 -2.84 -18.23
N CYS A 285 -9.08 -2.49 -19.45
CA CYS A 285 -10.46 -2.52 -19.87
C CYS A 285 -10.97 -3.96 -19.90
N LYS A 286 -11.81 -4.36 -18.94
CA LYS A 286 -12.30 -5.75 -18.85
C LYS A 286 -13.05 -6.22 -20.10
N SER A 287 -13.76 -5.33 -20.80
CA SER A 287 -14.49 -5.66 -22.03
C SER A 287 -13.62 -5.65 -23.30
N LYS A 288 -12.43 -5.05 -23.23
CA LYS A 288 -11.43 -5.00 -24.31
C LYS A 288 -10.02 -5.11 -23.71
N PRO A 289 -9.57 -6.31 -23.27
CA PRO A 289 -8.35 -6.47 -22.46
C PRO A 289 -7.04 -6.04 -23.14
N ASN A 290 -7.06 -5.80 -24.44
CA ASN A 290 -5.97 -5.19 -25.19
C ASN A 290 -5.86 -3.64 -25.02
N VAL A 291 -6.79 -3.02 -24.29
CA VAL A 291 -6.79 -1.59 -23.99
C VAL A 291 -6.51 -1.38 -22.50
N MET A 292 -5.57 -0.48 -22.22
CA MET A 292 -5.16 -0.10 -20.87
C MET A 292 -5.27 1.40 -20.70
N TYR A 293 -5.66 1.84 -19.50
CA TYR A 293 -5.66 3.24 -19.11
C TYR A 293 -4.61 3.44 -18.03
N ALA A 294 -3.84 4.51 -18.16
CA ALA A 294 -2.86 4.92 -17.16
C ALA A 294 -3.11 6.39 -16.77
N VAL A 295 -3.04 6.66 -15.47
CA VAL A 295 -2.90 8.01 -14.93
C VAL A 295 -1.44 8.17 -14.53
N VAL A 296 -0.81 9.23 -15.01
CA VAL A 296 0.61 9.46 -14.83
C VAL A 296 0.84 10.89 -14.34
N ASP A 297 1.57 11.01 -13.25
CA ASP A 297 2.14 12.25 -12.75
C ASP A 297 3.59 12.38 -13.27
N ASN A 298 3.99 13.54 -13.80
CA ASN A 298 5.28 13.71 -14.49
C ASN A 298 5.79 15.14 -14.59
#